data_AF-A0A3M2D3M3-F1
#
_entry.id   AF-A0A3M2D3M3-F1
#
_cell.length_a   1.000
_cell.length_b   1.000
_cell.length_c   1.000
_cell.angle_alpha   90.00
_cell.angle_beta   90.00
_cell.angle_gamma   90.00
#
_symmetry.space_group_name_H-M   'P 1'
#
loop_
_entity.id
_entity.type
_entity.pdbx_description
1 polymer ?
#
loop_
_entity_poly.entity_id
_entity_poly.type
_entity_poly.pdbx_seq_one_letter_code
_entity_poly.pdbx_strand_id
1 'polypeptide(L)'
;MWKRIILAFLIANIAAYGLSCKSNPTGKSEKELEEEVKREFNKEVELMEKRLSEALSNLKTSTPKKEIKASNSSNTTVSATSADFSGVYRNKFGKVEIKNQTQSFSFNISVKSGSSTGEISGKAKWTGQNTAEYSEYIPDFKENCKLLFTFFDGKVVIKEKGACHYYRGVGTTFDGTYTR
;
A
#
# COMPACT_ATOMS: atom_id res chain seq x y z
N MET A 1 2.80 -26.96 -14.18
CA MET A 1 4.07 -27.05 -13.42
C MET A 1 4.10 -26.14 -12.18
N TRP A 2 3.62 -24.89 -12.25
CA TRP A 2 3.71 -23.94 -11.11
C TRP A 2 2.90 -24.32 -9.85
N LYS A 3 1.75 -24.99 -10.00
CA LYS A 3 0.89 -25.42 -8.86
C LYS A 3 1.62 -26.34 -7.86
N ARG A 4 2.60 -27.14 -8.32
CA ARG A 4 3.39 -28.04 -7.46
C ARG A 4 4.46 -27.31 -6.63
N ILE A 5 4.94 -26.16 -7.10
CA ILE A 5 5.98 -25.37 -6.42
C ILE A 5 5.36 -24.60 -5.25
N ILE A 6 4.17 -24.04 -5.42
CA ILE A 6 3.46 -23.28 -4.36
C ILE A 6 3.06 -24.21 -3.20
N LEU A 7 2.62 -25.44 -3.49
CA LEU A 7 2.24 -26.42 -2.46
C LEU A 7 3.43 -26.84 -1.60
N ALA A 8 4.62 -26.97 -2.18
CA ALA A 8 5.85 -27.33 -1.44
C ALA A 8 6.31 -26.21 -0.49
N PHE A 9 6.15 -24.93 -0.87
CA PHE A 9 6.49 -23.79 -0.03
C PHE A 9 5.52 -23.59 1.15
N LEU A 10 4.24 -23.98 1.01
CA LEU A 10 3.26 -23.91 2.09
C LEU A 10 3.44 -25.01 3.15
N ILE A 11 3.79 -26.24 2.74
CA ILE A 11 4.05 -27.34 3.68
C ILE A 11 5.28 -27.04 4.55
N ALA A 12 6.33 -26.43 3.97
CA ALA A 12 7.54 -26.05 4.71
C ALA A 12 7.29 -24.96 5.78
N ASN A 13 6.32 -24.07 5.57
CA ASN A 13 6.02 -22.99 6.52
C ASN A 13 5.12 -23.45 7.69
N ILE A 14 4.33 -24.52 7.53
CA ILE A 14 3.51 -25.06 8.62
C ILE A 14 4.39 -25.79 9.66
N ALA A 15 5.52 -26.38 9.24
CA ALA A 15 6.46 -27.02 10.16
C ALA A 15 7.21 -26.04 11.09
N ALA A 16 7.25 -24.74 10.78
CA ALA A 16 7.95 -23.73 11.59
C ALA A 16 7.09 -23.12 12.71
N TYR A 17 5.77 -23.33 12.71
CA TYR A 17 4.86 -22.86 13.77
C TYR A 17 4.41 -23.97 14.74
N GLY A 18 4.99 -25.17 14.62
CA GLY A 18 4.59 -26.36 15.39
C GLY A 18 5.49 -26.68 16.58
N LEU A 19 5.63 -25.78 17.56
CA LEU A 19 6.12 -26.17 18.90
C LEU A 19 5.52 -25.30 20.00
N SER A 20 4.21 -25.40 20.16
CA SER A 20 3.57 -25.49 21.49
C SER A 20 2.05 -25.51 21.29
N CYS A 21 1.45 -26.70 21.27
CA CYS A 21 0.11 -26.92 21.83
C CYS A 21 -0.21 -28.41 21.93
N LYS A 22 -0.39 -28.85 23.18
CA LYS A 22 -1.43 -29.73 23.71
C LYS A 22 -2.11 -30.71 22.72
N SER A 23 -2.02 -31.99 23.08
CA SER A 23 -2.84 -33.13 22.68
C SER A 23 -4.16 -32.77 21.98
N ASN A 24 -4.21 -33.06 20.68
CA ASN A 24 -5.39 -32.98 19.83
C ASN A 24 -6.45 -34.02 20.29
N PRO A 25 -7.71 -33.62 20.59
CA PRO A 25 -8.77 -34.54 21.01
C PRO A 25 -9.45 -35.27 19.84
N THR A 26 -9.02 -35.05 18.60
CA THR A 26 -9.56 -35.74 17.43
C THR A 26 -8.53 -36.79 16.97
N GLY A 27 -8.81 -38.07 17.23
CA GLY A 27 -7.95 -39.21 16.87
C GLY A 27 -7.82 -39.47 15.37
N LYS A 28 -7.84 -38.42 14.54
CA LYS A 28 -7.61 -38.51 13.09
C LYS A 28 -6.13 -38.71 12.83
N SER A 29 -5.82 -39.64 11.94
CA SER A 29 -4.44 -39.87 11.51
C SER A 29 -3.90 -38.66 10.73
N GLU A 30 -2.59 -38.42 10.81
CA GLU A 30 -1.91 -37.32 10.11
C GLU A 30 -2.22 -37.28 8.60
N LYS A 31 -2.36 -38.46 7.98
CA LYS A 31 -2.74 -38.60 6.56
C LYS A 31 -4.15 -38.10 6.26
N GLU A 32 -5.07 -38.26 7.20
CA GLU A 32 -6.47 -37.86 7.03
C GLU A 32 -6.61 -36.33 7.15
N LEU A 33 -5.81 -35.73 8.04
CA LEU A 33 -5.71 -34.28 8.18
C LEU A 33 -5.09 -33.64 6.92
N GLU A 34 -4.06 -34.27 6.36
CA GLU A 34 -3.40 -33.78 5.13
C GLU A 34 -4.37 -33.77 3.94
N GLU A 35 -5.19 -34.81 3.78
CA GLU A 35 -6.21 -34.89 2.72
C GLU A 35 -7.39 -33.93 2.93
N GLU A 36 -7.73 -33.59 4.18
CA GLU A 36 -8.72 -32.56 4.48
C GLU A 36 -8.21 -31.15 4.11
N VAL A 37 -6.97 -30.83 4.46
CA VAL A 37 -6.32 -29.55 4.09
C VAL A 37 -6.17 -29.42 2.58
N LYS A 38 -5.77 -30.48 1.87
CA LYS A 38 -5.70 -30.46 0.40
C LYS A 38 -7.05 -30.18 -0.26
N ARG A 39 -8.14 -30.74 0.28
CA ARG A 39 -9.49 -30.52 -0.25
C ARG A 39 -9.95 -29.08 -0.08
N GLU A 40 -9.74 -28.48 1.09
CA GLU A 40 -10.09 -27.08 1.31
C GLU A 40 -9.26 -26.13 0.42
N PHE A 41 -7.95 -26.36 0.30
CA PHE A 41 -7.10 -25.55 -0.56
C PHE A 41 -7.53 -25.61 -2.04
N ASN A 42 -7.91 -26.79 -2.54
CA ASN A 42 -8.37 -26.93 -3.92
C ASN A 42 -9.68 -26.18 -4.18
N LYS A 43 -10.61 -26.15 -3.20
CA LYS A 43 -11.86 -25.37 -3.32
C LYS A 43 -11.58 -23.87 -3.43
N GLU A 44 -10.65 -23.34 -2.63
CA GLU A 44 -10.30 -21.91 -2.69
C GLU A 44 -9.64 -21.52 -4.01
N VAL A 45 -8.76 -22.37 -4.54
CA VAL A 45 -8.11 -22.14 -5.84
C VAL A 45 -9.14 -22.09 -6.98
N GLU A 46 -10.10 -23.01 -7.00
CA GLU A 46 -11.17 -23.03 -8.01
C GLU A 46 -12.06 -21.79 -7.92
N LEU A 47 -12.39 -21.34 -6.70
CA LEU A 47 -13.14 -20.12 -6.47
C LEU A 47 -12.39 -18.86 -6.94
N MET A 48 -11.07 -18.79 -6.73
CA MET A 48 -10.23 -17.70 -7.19
C MET A 48 -10.13 -17.65 -8.73
N GLU A 49 -9.95 -18.80 -9.39
CA GLU A 49 -9.93 -18.88 -10.86
C GLU A 49 -11.27 -18.41 -11.46
N LYS A 50 -12.39 -18.78 -10.85
CA LYS A 50 -13.72 -18.30 -11.25
C LYS A 50 -13.83 -16.77 -11.15
N ARG A 51 -13.45 -16.19 -10.00
CA ARG A 51 -13.49 -14.72 -9.79
C ARG A 51 -12.60 -13.96 -10.77
N LEU A 52 -11.44 -14.51 -11.12
CA LEU A 52 -10.54 -13.89 -12.08
C LEU A 52 -11.13 -13.88 -13.50
N SER A 53 -11.78 -14.97 -13.92
CA SER A 53 -12.45 -15.05 -15.23
C SER A 53 -13.60 -14.06 -15.37
N GLU A 54 -14.39 -13.88 -14.30
CA GLU A 54 -15.51 -12.93 -14.26
C GLU A 54 -15.02 -11.48 -14.33
N ALA A 55 -13.96 -11.14 -13.57
CA ALA A 55 -13.35 -9.81 -13.60
C ALA A 55 -12.78 -9.44 -14.99
N LEU A 56 -12.17 -10.40 -15.70
CA LEU A 56 -11.65 -10.18 -17.05
C LEU A 56 -12.75 -9.99 -18.10
N SER A 57 -13.92 -10.63 -17.91
CA SER A 57 -15.07 -10.47 -18.81
C SER A 57 -15.68 -9.07 -18.73
N ASN A 58 -15.67 -8.45 -17.54
CA ASN A 58 -16.20 -7.11 -17.30
C ASN A 58 -15.29 -5.98 -17.82
N LEU A 59 -14.03 -6.26 -18.15
CA LEU A 59 -13.08 -5.25 -18.65
C LEU A 59 -13.20 -4.97 -20.16
N LYS A 60 -13.94 -5.78 -20.93
CA LYS A 60 -13.99 -5.68 -22.41
C LYS A 60 -15.05 -4.72 -22.97
N THR A 61 -15.89 -4.10 -22.15
CA THR A 61 -17.06 -3.31 -22.64
C THR A 61 -17.00 -1.80 -22.42
N SER A 62 -15.85 -1.20 -22.11
CA SER A 62 -15.72 0.26 -22.05
C SER A 62 -14.65 0.81 -22.99
N THR A 63 -15.00 0.91 -24.28
CA THR A 63 -14.37 1.86 -25.21
C THR A 63 -15.30 3.05 -25.44
N PRO A 64 -14.90 4.26 -25.04
CA PRO A 64 -15.32 5.49 -25.71
C PRO A 64 -14.18 5.96 -26.62
N LYS A 65 -14.44 5.83 -27.92
CA LYS A 65 -13.72 6.47 -29.02
C LYS A 65 -13.98 7.98 -28.96
N LYS A 66 -12.95 8.80 -28.77
CA LYS A 66 -12.94 10.17 -29.31
C LYS A 66 -11.52 10.64 -29.63
N GLU A 67 -11.29 10.84 -30.92
CA GLU A 67 -10.10 11.47 -31.51
C GLU A 67 -9.90 12.88 -30.96
N ILE A 68 -8.66 13.22 -30.59
CA ILE A 68 -8.18 14.60 -30.60
C ILE A 68 -6.87 14.62 -31.38
N LYS A 69 -6.87 15.51 -32.37
CA LYS A 69 -5.84 15.75 -33.38
C LYS A 69 -4.54 16.25 -32.76
N ALA A 70 -3.43 15.87 -33.40
CA ALA A 70 -2.12 16.44 -33.18
C ALA A 70 -2.13 17.97 -33.37
N SER A 71 -1.53 18.68 -32.41
CA SER A 71 -1.02 20.03 -32.61
C SER A 71 0.35 20.13 -31.95
N ASN A 72 1.25 20.79 -32.67
CA ASN A 72 2.67 20.94 -32.40
C ASN A 72 3.00 21.68 -31.10
N SER A 73 4.18 21.35 -30.59
CA SER A 73 5.20 22.28 -30.11
C SER A 73 4.73 23.46 -29.27
N SER A 74 4.93 23.36 -27.96
CA SER A 74 5.70 24.37 -27.23
C SER A 74 6.09 23.80 -25.88
N ASN A 75 7.38 23.89 -25.56
CA ASN A 75 7.87 23.81 -24.18
C ASN A 75 7.25 24.99 -23.42
N THR A 76 6.03 24.81 -22.91
CA THR A 76 5.47 25.70 -21.91
C THR A 76 6.03 25.22 -20.59
N THR A 77 7.13 25.84 -20.18
CA THR A 77 7.52 25.94 -18.78
C THR A 77 6.29 26.44 -18.04
N VAL A 78 5.54 25.52 -17.45
CA VAL A 78 4.40 25.83 -16.58
C VAL A 78 5.03 26.55 -15.40
N SER A 79 5.09 27.88 -15.49
CA SER A 79 5.26 28.75 -14.35
C SER A 79 3.95 28.63 -13.57
N ALA A 80 3.83 27.50 -12.87
CA ALA A 80 2.82 27.29 -11.88
C ALA A 80 2.98 28.43 -10.89
N THR A 81 1.94 29.23 -10.71
CA THR A 81 1.73 29.95 -9.46
C THR A 81 1.73 28.89 -8.36
N SER A 82 2.93 28.62 -7.82
CA SER A 82 3.18 27.52 -6.90
C SER A 82 2.44 27.82 -5.61
N ALA A 83 1.28 27.20 -5.42
CA ALA A 83 0.58 27.27 -4.15
C ALA A 83 1.56 26.82 -3.06
N ASP A 84 1.80 27.69 -2.07
CA ASP A 84 2.76 27.38 -1.01
C ASP A 84 2.12 26.46 0.04
N PHE A 85 2.31 25.16 -0.17
CA PHE A 85 1.96 24.10 0.77
C PHE A 85 2.92 23.95 1.96
N SER A 86 3.96 24.78 2.10
CA SER A 86 4.88 24.71 3.23
C SER A 86 4.18 25.01 4.55
N GLY A 87 4.50 24.29 5.61
CA GLY A 87 3.90 24.52 6.92
C GLY A 87 3.92 23.30 7.82
N VAL A 88 3.30 23.46 8.97
CA VAL A 88 3.10 22.38 9.93
C VAL A 88 1.62 22.07 9.99
N TYR A 89 1.25 20.84 9.68
CA TYR A 89 -0.11 20.33 9.73
C TYR A 89 -0.23 19.37 10.91
N ARG A 90 -1.38 19.37 11.58
CA ARG A 90 -1.62 18.54 12.77
C ARG A 90 -2.99 17.88 12.71
N ASN A 91 -3.10 16.76 13.40
CA ASN A 91 -4.37 16.17 13.78
C ASN A 91 -4.25 15.63 15.22
N LYS A 92 -5.27 14.88 15.68
CA LYS A 92 -5.28 14.29 17.02
C LYS A 92 -4.11 13.33 17.28
N PHE A 93 -3.57 12.71 16.24
CA PHE A 93 -2.64 11.58 16.33
C PHE A 93 -1.25 11.89 15.77
N GLY A 94 -0.99 13.09 15.24
CA GLY A 94 0.29 13.37 14.62
C GLY A 94 0.48 14.76 14.07
N LYS A 95 1.68 14.96 13.52
CA LYS A 95 2.20 16.20 12.96
C LYS A 95 2.89 15.90 11.63
N VAL A 96 2.69 16.77 10.65
CA VAL A 96 3.31 16.73 9.32
C VAL A 96 3.96 18.08 9.06
N GLU A 97 5.27 18.11 8.89
CA GLU A 97 6.02 19.32 8.52
C GLU A 97 6.41 19.24 7.05
N ILE A 98 6.12 20.29 6.28
CA ILE A 98 6.36 20.35 4.82
C ILE A 98 7.18 21.59 4.49
N LYS A 99 8.21 21.39 3.67
CA LYS A 99 9.07 22.46 3.14
C LYS A 99 9.15 22.35 1.62
N ASN A 100 8.51 23.28 0.91
CA ASN A 100 8.47 23.27 -0.55
C ASN A 100 9.84 23.46 -1.19
N GLN A 101 10.01 22.82 -2.35
CA GLN A 101 11.11 22.96 -3.30
C GLN A 101 10.53 23.07 -4.71
N THR A 102 11.35 23.40 -5.71
CA THR A 102 10.87 23.71 -7.07
C THR A 102 10.01 22.60 -7.71
N GLN A 103 10.38 21.33 -7.56
CA GLN A 103 9.69 20.18 -8.17
C GLN A 103 9.30 19.08 -7.17
N SER A 104 9.45 19.37 -5.88
CA SER A 104 9.26 18.42 -4.79
C SER A 104 9.05 19.17 -3.48
N PHE A 105 8.82 18.45 -2.38
CA PHE A 105 8.96 19.02 -1.06
C PHE A 105 9.60 18.01 -0.12
N SER A 106 10.32 18.52 0.87
CA SER A 106 10.76 17.70 1.99
C SER A 106 9.65 17.62 3.03
N PHE A 107 9.48 16.47 3.65
CA PHE A 107 8.53 16.27 4.73
C PHE A 107 9.15 15.56 5.94
N ASN A 108 8.56 15.79 7.11
CA ASN A 108 8.72 14.98 8.32
C ASN A 108 7.32 14.70 8.89
N ILE A 109 6.99 13.43 9.08
CA ILE A 109 5.72 12.98 9.65
C ILE A 109 6.02 12.26 10.95
N SER A 110 5.34 12.65 12.02
CA SER A 110 5.40 11.99 13.31
C SER A 110 3.98 11.68 13.79
N VAL A 111 3.72 10.43 14.14
CA VAL A 111 2.43 9.92 14.60
C VAL A 111 2.56 9.18 15.92
N LYS A 112 1.53 9.29 16.76
CA LYS A 112 1.42 8.64 18.06
C LYS A 112 -0.02 8.20 18.30
N SER A 113 -0.19 6.91 18.59
CA SER A 113 -1.45 6.31 19.00
C SER A 113 -1.21 5.42 20.22
N GLY A 114 -1.71 5.84 21.39
CA GLY A 114 -1.42 5.16 22.65
C GLY A 114 0.08 5.12 22.96
N SER A 115 0.62 3.91 23.11
CA SER A 115 2.06 3.64 23.30
C SER A 115 2.83 3.47 21.99
N SER A 116 2.14 3.36 20.84
CA SER A 116 2.77 3.15 19.54
C SER A 116 3.10 4.49 18.87
N THR A 117 4.33 4.62 18.38
CA THR A 117 4.81 5.80 17.65
C THR A 117 5.24 5.42 16.24
N GLY A 118 5.31 6.40 15.35
CA GLY A 118 5.89 6.25 14.01
C GLY A 118 6.46 7.56 13.54
N GLU A 119 7.58 7.49 12.83
CA GLU A 119 8.23 8.66 12.25
C GLU A 119 8.81 8.33 10.88
N ILE A 120 8.56 9.19 9.90
CA ILE A 120 9.11 9.06 8.57
C ILE A 120 9.43 10.44 8.00
N SER A 121 10.61 10.56 7.39
CA SER A 121 11.04 11.78 6.71
C SER A 121 11.49 11.44 5.31
N GLY A 122 11.27 12.34 4.37
CA GLY A 122 11.63 12.08 2.99
C GLY A 122 11.38 13.26 2.07
N LYS A 123 11.46 12.99 0.77
CA LYS A 123 11.20 13.95 -0.29
C LYS A 123 10.11 13.42 -1.21
N ALA A 124 8.96 14.07 -1.21
CA ALA A 124 7.85 13.74 -2.11
C ALA A 124 7.96 14.56 -3.40
N LYS A 125 7.66 13.93 -4.54
CA LYS A 125 7.65 14.58 -5.85
C LYS A 125 6.24 14.98 -6.22
N TRP A 126 6.06 16.19 -6.74
CA TRP A 126 4.76 16.63 -7.25
C TRP A 126 4.35 15.78 -8.46
N THR A 127 3.15 15.21 -8.41
CA THR A 127 2.54 14.44 -9.50
C THR A 127 1.39 15.21 -10.18
N GLY A 128 0.93 16.29 -9.54
CA GLY A 128 -0.10 17.18 -10.02
C GLY A 128 -0.05 18.52 -9.27
N GLN A 129 -1.03 19.39 -9.51
CA GLN A 129 -1.06 20.73 -8.92
C GLN A 129 -1.15 20.73 -7.39
N ASN A 130 -1.83 19.72 -6.82
CA ASN A 130 -2.06 19.58 -5.39
C ASN A 130 -1.86 18.13 -4.91
N THR A 131 -1.11 17.33 -5.68
CA THR A 131 -0.84 15.92 -5.36
C THR A 131 0.65 15.61 -5.46
N ALA A 132 1.15 14.81 -4.54
CA ALA A 132 2.54 14.35 -4.55
C ALA A 132 2.67 12.91 -4.06
N GLU A 133 3.77 12.27 -4.43
CA GLU A 133 4.09 10.90 -4.05
C GLU A 133 5.51 10.81 -3.47
N TYR A 134 5.63 10.09 -2.36
CA TYR A 134 6.87 9.53 -1.85
C TYR A 134 6.88 8.03 -2.13
N SER A 135 8.05 7.49 -2.52
CA SER A 135 8.25 6.05 -2.69
C SER A 135 9.68 5.69 -2.30
N GLU A 136 9.82 4.71 -1.42
CA GLU A 136 11.11 4.17 -0.99
C GLU A 136 11.05 2.65 -0.91
N TYR A 137 12.06 1.98 -1.45
CA TYR A 137 12.13 0.52 -1.45
C TYR A 137 12.59 0.00 -0.08
N ILE A 138 11.83 -0.92 0.51
CA ILE A 138 12.17 -1.56 1.78
C ILE A 138 12.66 -2.99 1.49
N PRO A 139 13.97 -3.27 1.63
CA PRO A 139 14.55 -4.57 1.26
C PRO A 139 13.93 -5.76 2.00
N ASP A 140 13.65 -5.60 3.29
CA ASP A 140 13.13 -6.66 4.17
C ASP A 140 11.75 -7.16 3.72
N PHE A 141 10.94 -6.28 3.12
CA PHE A 141 9.61 -6.60 2.63
C PHE A 141 9.54 -6.78 1.11
N LYS A 142 10.64 -6.52 0.38
CA LYS A 142 10.70 -6.53 -1.08
C LYS A 142 9.58 -5.69 -1.73
N GLU A 143 9.19 -4.61 -1.07
CA GLU A 143 8.07 -3.75 -1.45
C GLU A 143 8.43 -2.29 -1.17
N ASN A 144 7.81 -1.36 -1.89
CA ASN A 144 7.99 0.07 -1.63
C ASN A 144 7.04 0.54 -0.52
N CYS A 145 7.55 1.32 0.43
CA CYS A 145 6.73 2.25 1.21
C CYS A 145 6.35 3.43 0.32
N LYS A 146 5.05 3.66 0.16
CA LYS A 146 4.52 4.78 -0.61
C LYS A 146 3.62 5.66 0.24
N LEU A 147 3.84 6.97 0.17
CA LEU A 147 2.93 7.97 0.74
C LEU A 147 2.37 8.86 -0.37
N LEU A 148 1.05 8.95 -0.43
CA LEU A 148 0.34 9.83 -1.34
C LEU A 148 -0.18 11.04 -0.57
N PHE A 149 0.20 12.22 -1.02
CA PHE A 149 -0.21 13.49 -0.45
C PHE A 149 -1.24 14.15 -1.35
N THR A 150 -2.32 14.66 -0.77
CA THR A 150 -3.34 15.46 -1.48
C THR A 150 -3.64 16.70 -0.67
N PHE A 151 -3.44 17.87 -1.26
CA PHE A 151 -3.62 19.16 -0.62
C PHE A 151 -4.92 19.82 -1.07
N PHE A 152 -5.68 20.36 -0.13
CA PHE A 152 -6.87 21.17 -0.40
C PHE A 152 -7.25 21.95 0.86
N ASP A 153 -7.73 23.19 0.69
CA ASP A 153 -8.31 24.01 1.77
C ASP A 153 -7.50 24.05 3.07
N GLY A 154 -6.18 24.24 2.97
CA GLY A 154 -5.29 24.29 4.15
C GLY A 154 -5.11 22.94 4.86
N LYS A 155 -5.46 21.84 4.22
CA LYS A 155 -5.32 20.47 4.72
C LYS A 155 -4.39 19.68 3.81
N VAL A 156 -3.76 18.68 4.40
CA VAL A 156 -3.07 17.61 3.69
C VAL A 156 -3.67 16.27 4.08
N VAL A 157 -4.10 15.51 3.09
CA VAL A 157 -4.51 14.11 3.26
C VAL A 157 -3.33 13.23 2.86
N ILE A 158 -2.95 12.35 3.77
CA ILE A 158 -1.90 11.35 3.56
C ILE A 158 -2.56 9.98 3.45
N LYS A 159 -2.17 9.23 2.42
CA LYS A 159 -2.49 7.80 2.28
C LYS A 159 -1.22 6.98 2.19
N GLU A 160 -1.11 6.01 3.09
CA GLU A 160 -0.07 5.01 3.17
C GLU A 160 -0.38 3.83 2.25
N LYS A 161 0.63 3.33 1.53
CA LYS A 161 0.56 2.11 0.73
C LYS A 161 1.85 1.31 0.84
N GLY A 162 1.74 -0.01 0.75
CA GLY A 162 2.86 -0.94 0.76
C GLY A 162 3.57 -1.04 2.11
N ALA A 163 4.90 -1.07 2.09
CA ALA A 163 5.73 -1.45 3.24
C ALA A 163 6.00 -0.33 4.27
N CYS A 164 5.15 0.71 4.36
CA CYS A 164 5.37 1.83 5.28
C CYS A 164 5.20 1.49 6.76
N HIS A 165 4.62 0.33 7.09
CA HIS A 165 4.60 -0.21 8.44
C HIS A 165 6.01 -0.43 9.03
N TYR A 166 7.06 -0.46 8.20
CA TYR A 166 8.46 -0.43 8.66
C TYR A 166 8.78 0.80 9.54
N TYR A 167 8.15 1.94 9.28
CA TYR A 167 8.43 3.22 9.95
C TYR A 167 7.54 3.51 11.17
N ARG A 168 6.67 2.57 11.56
CA ARG A 168 5.68 2.80 12.61
C ARG A 168 5.38 1.54 13.43
N GLY A 169 5.02 1.75 14.68
CA GLY A 169 4.54 0.68 15.57
C GLY A 169 3.19 0.10 15.13
N VAL A 170 2.92 -1.11 15.61
CA VAL A 170 1.63 -1.80 15.42
C VAL A 170 0.49 -0.93 15.96
N GLY A 171 -0.59 -0.82 15.17
CA GLY A 171 -1.78 -0.04 15.55
C GLY A 171 -1.69 1.47 15.29
N THR A 172 -0.56 1.96 14.78
CA THR A 172 -0.43 3.34 14.29
C THR A 172 -0.42 3.33 12.76
N THR A 173 -0.85 4.41 12.10
CA THR A 173 -0.77 4.62 10.63
C THR A 173 -0.37 6.06 10.34
N PHE A 174 0.25 6.31 9.19
CA PHE A 174 0.42 7.68 8.68
C PHE A 174 -0.85 8.23 8.00
N ASP A 175 -1.82 7.36 7.69
CA ASP A 175 -3.10 7.73 7.09
C ASP A 175 -3.82 8.80 7.92
N GLY A 176 -4.30 9.83 7.23
CA GLY A 176 -5.18 10.79 7.86
C GLY A 176 -5.25 12.12 7.15
N THR A 177 -6.11 12.97 7.68
CA THR A 177 -6.24 14.38 7.29
C THR A 177 -5.59 15.23 8.36
N TYR A 178 -4.64 16.07 7.96
CA TYR A 178 -3.94 16.99 8.84
C TYR A 178 -4.28 18.42 8.41
N THR A 179 -4.60 19.28 9.38
CA THR A 179 -4.96 20.68 9.13
C THR A 179 -3.81 21.57 9.54
N ARG A 180 -3.54 22.62 8.77
CA ARG A 180 -2.49 23.59 9.04
C ARG A 180 -2.72 24.34 10.35
#